data_AF-A0A432RDG9-F1
#
_entry.id   AF-A0A432RDG9-F1
#
_cell.length_a   1.000
_cell.length_b   1.000
_cell.length_c   1.000
_cell.angle_alpha   90.00
_cell.angle_beta   90.00
_cell.angle_gamma   90.00
#
_symmetry.space_group_name_H-M   'P 1'
#
loop_
_entity.id
_entity.type
_entity.pdbx_description
1 polymer ?
#
loop_
_entity_poly.entity_id
_entity_poly.type
_entity_poly.pdbx_seq_one_letter_code
_entity_poly.pdbx_strand_id
1 'polypeptide(L)'
;NFEATEGLGPDNGYTQSICTPPHATKASGKYLEIISRLEKGDKATIVIGTGHGTATCQGAAFEYICNIHNDLVDRGLRDKVRLIWLSNEPRLGDFGIDGLEAKRGSLIFTSEMMAEGLFADYGIEYEIRSHVHKVDEKTIYTENLDGEFKEINYDFAMLIPPFKGQPIKWFDKDGNDITDKVCNPAGFVKVDANYGKTWEELDGPDWPKTYQSPIYENIFAAGIAFAPPGPLSEPNKSPNGTLIGPAPPRTGYTAELSGKAAALNIAEMIKGNKPTHTASMAETPGLCIASMKKSIFGGEAGTIAIYPVARDYTKYPEYGRDINNCTAEIGMAGAWFKYVLHYAFLYKLQAKPLWKLIP
;
A
#
# COMPACT_ATOMS: atom_id res chain seq x y z
N ASN A 1 -12.11 -5.12 2.12
CA ASN A 1 -12.84 -5.52 3.33
C ASN A 1 -13.28 -4.24 4.00
N PHE A 2 -14.31 -3.59 3.44
CA PHE A 2 -14.84 -2.35 4.00
C PHE A 2 -15.60 -2.65 5.29
N GLU A 3 -16.22 -3.81 5.36
CA GLU A 3 -16.97 -4.37 6.49
C GLU A 3 -16.14 -4.60 7.76
N ALA A 4 -14.81 -4.49 7.70
CA ALA A 4 -13.94 -4.51 8.88
C ALA A 4 -14.09 -3.28 9.79
N THR A 5 -14.62 -2.18 9.25
CA THR A 5 -14.83 -0.93 9.98
C THR A 5 -16.27 -0.50 9.77
N GLU A 6 -17.01 -0.28 10.85
CA GLU A 6 -18.41 0.14 10.76
C GLU A 6 -18.53 1.46 9.98
N GLY A 7 -19.43 1.49 8.99
CA GLY A 7 -19.69 2.68 8.17
C GLY A 7 -18.57 3.09 7.20
N LEU A 8 -17.51 2.27 7.04
CA LEU A 8 -16.46 2.50 6.05
C LEU A 8 -16.91 2.12 4.64
N GLY A 9 -16.48 2.90 3.65
CA GLY A 9 -16.50 2.53 2.24
C GLY A 9 -17.64 3.15 1.43
N PRO A 10 -17.51 3.14 0.10
CA PRO A 10 -18.37 3.92 -0.78
C PRO A 10 -19.76 3.33 -0.99
N ASP A 11 -19.94 2.02 -0.82
CA ASP A 11 -21.17 1.34 -1.24
C ASP A 11 -22.24 1.32 -0.14
N ASN A 12 -21.84 0.96 1.08
CA ASN A 12 -22.73 0.84 2.25
C ASN A 12 -22.26 1.69 3.45
N GLY A 13 -21.33 2.63 3.22
CA GLY A 13 -20.75 3.48 4.26
C GLY A 13 -20.74 4.95 3.84
N TYR A 14 -19.92 5.73 4.55
CA TYR A 14 -19.90 7.19 4.43
C TYR A 14 -18.62 7.73 3.76
N THR A 15 -17.61 6.88 3.55
CA THR A 15 -16.32 7.27 2.96
C THR A 15 -16.18 6.84 1.51
N GLN A 16 -15.27 7.46 0.78
CA GLN A 16 -14.95 7.11 -0.59
C GLN A 16 -13.75 6.15 -0.67
N SER A 17 -13.58 5.54 -1.84
CA SER A 17 -12.43 4.70 -2.15
C SER A 17 -11.95 4.96 -3.59
N ILE A 18 -10.66 4.74 -3.83
CA ILE A 18 -10.04 4.78 -5.16
C ILE A 18 -9.44 3.43 -5.55
N CYS A 19 -9.75 2.36 -4.82
CA CYS A 19 -9.16 1.04 -5.05
C CYS A 19 -9.65 0.37 -6.35
N THR A 20 -10.79 0.82 -6.89
CA THR A 20 -11.35 0.32 -8.16
C THR A 20 -11.77 1.49 -9.04
N PRO A 21 -11.82 1.33 -10.38
CA PRO A 21 -12.27 2.39 -11.27
C PRO A 21 -13.69 2.91 -10.95
N PRO A 22 -14.71 2.07 -10.70
CA PRO A 22 -16.04 2.56 -10.32
C PRO A 22 -16.03 3.39 -9.03
N HIS A 23 -15.29 2.94 -8.01
CA HIS A 23 -15.16 3.70 -6.76
C HIS A 23 -14.44 5.04 -6.97
N ALA A 24 -13.38 5.06 -7.78
CA ALA A 24 -12.66 6.29 -8.10
C ALA A 24 -13.54 7.31 -8.84
N THR A 25 -14.39 6.86 -9.77
CA THR A 25 -15.38 7.74 -10.43
C THR A 25 -16.39 8.31 -9.43
N LYS A 26 -16.90 7.49 -8.50
CA LYS A 26 -17.81 7.95 -7.45
C LYS A 26 -17.14 8.95 -6.51
N ALA A 27 -15.89 8.68 -6.11
CA ALA A 27 -15.09 9.58 -5.29
C ALA A 27 -14.87 10.94 -5.96
N SER A 28 -14.59 10.94 -7.27
CA SER A 28 -14.45 12.17 -8.06
C SER A 28 -15.75 12.98 -8.08
N GLY A 29 -16.91 12.34 -8.27
CA GLY A 29 -18.20 13.02 -8.19
C GLY A 29 -18.43 13.69 -6.84
N LYS A 30 -18.16 12.97 -5.75
CA LYS A 30 -18.30 13.49 -4.37
C LYS A 30 -17.32 14.63 -4.07
N TYR A 31 -16.11 14.57 -4.60
CA TYR A 31 -15.15 15.65 -4.48
C TYR A 31 -15.60 16.92 -5.25
N LEU A 32 -16.17 16.77 -6.44
CA LEU A 32 -16.70 17.91 -7.21
C LEU A 32 -17.89 18.59 -6.50
N GLU A 33 -18.70 17.85 -5.74
CA GLU A 33 -19.73 18.43 -4.87
C GLU A 33 -19.11 19.36 -3.81
N ILE A 34 -17.97 18.96 -3.22
CA ILE A 34 -17.20 19.82 -2.29
C ILE A 34 -16.67 21.06 -3.01
N ILE A 35 -16.09 20.91 -4.19
CA ILE A 35 -15.59 22.05 -4.98
C ILE A 35 -16.70 23.08 -5.22
N SER A 36 -17.89 22.65 -5.66
CA SER A 36 -19.04 23.54 -5.86
C SER A 36 -19.49 24.27 -4.60
N ARG A 37 -19.30 23.70 -3.41
CA ARG A 37 -19.55 24.37 -2.13
C ARG A 37 -18.47 25.41 -1.84
N LEU A 38 -17.20 25.05 -2.00
CA LEU A 38 -16.06 25.94 -1.75
C LEU A 38 -16.07 27.17 -2.65
N GLU A 39 -16.47 27.02 -3.92
CA GLU A 39 -16.64 28.13 -4.88
C GLU A 39 -17.69 29.16 -4.40
N LYS A 40 -18.69 28.72 -3.63
CA LYS A 40 -19.71 29.60 -3.01
C LYS A 40 -19.25 30.24 -1.70
N GLY A 41 -18.04 29.92 -1.23
CA GLY A 41 -17.45 30.49 -0.01
C GLY A 41 -17.51 29.60 1.21
N ASP A 42 -18.02 28.35 1.09
CA ASP A 42 -17.97 27.38 2.18
C ASP A 42 -16.52 27.01 2.52
N LYS A 43 -16.34 26.44 3.72
CA LYS A 43 -15.12 25.72 4.12
C LYS A 43 -15.41 24.23 4.22
N ALA A 44 -14.36 23.42 4.08
CA ALA A 44 -14.50 21.96 4.19
C ALA A 44 -13.33 21.33 4.95
N THR A 45 -13.59 20.21 5.63
CA THR A 45 -12.54 19.31 6.14
C THR A 45 -12.47 18.06 5.28
N ILE A 46 -11.29 17.77 4.74
CA ILE A 46 -11.02 16.61 3.90
C ILE A 46 -10.04 15.68 4.62
N VAL A 47 -10.42 14.42 4.79
CA VAL A 47 -9.62 13.39 5.48
C VAL A 47 -9.24 12.28 4.50
N ILE A 48 -7.95 12.05 4.29
CA ILE A 48 -7.44 11.04 3.37
C ILE A 48 -6.46 10.13 4.10
N GLY A 49 -6.52 8.82 3.87
CA GLY A 49 -5.57 7.90 4.50
C GLY A 49 -6.08 6.47 4.62
N THR A 50 -5.92 5.85 5.78
CA THR A 50 -6.32 4.47 6.06
C THR A 50 -7.54 4.37 6.96
N GLY A 51 -8.46 3.46 6.62
CA GLY A 51 -9.74 3.27 7.33
C GLY A 51 -9.75 2.15 8.36
N HIS A 52 -8.60 1.56 8.70
CA HIS A 52 -8.49 0.49 9.69
C HIS A 52 -7.04 0.32 10.15
N GLY A 53 -6.84 -0.16 11.38
CA GLY A 53 -5.52 -0.37 11.99
C GLY A 53 -4.61 -1.35 11.25
N THR A 54 -5.14 -2.21 10.39
CA THR A 54 -4.37 -3.19 9.58
C THR A 54 -4.43 -2.93 8.07
N ALA A 55 -4.87 -1.73 7.67
CA ALA A 55 -4.84 -1.33 6.28
C ALA A 55 -3.41 -1.27 5.72
N THR A 56 -3.32 -1.31 4.39
CA THR A 56 -2.06 -1.21 3.63
C THR A 56 -2.27 -0.25 2.46
N CYS A 57 -1.29 -0.12 1.56
CA CYS A 57 -1.33 0.77 0.39
C CYS A 57 -1.42 2.26 0.75
N GLN A 58 -0.74 2.67 1.84
CA GLN A 58 -0.58 4.07 2.24
C GLN A 58 -0.06 4.94 1.09
N GLY A 59 0.85 4.43 0.25
CA GLY A 59 1.35 5.17 -0.91
C GLY A 59 0.25 5.65 -1.87
N ALA A 60 -0.85 4.90 -2.04
CA ALA A 60 -1.98 5.33 -2.88
C ALA A 60 -2.80 6.45 -2.22
N ALA A 61 -2.97 6.39 -0.90
CA ALA A 61 -3.61 7.48 -0.17
C ALA A 61 -2.73 8.74 -0.15
N PHE A 62 -1.41 8.57 -0.02
CA PHE A 62 -0.42 9.66 -0.08
C PHE A 62 -0.42 10.34 -1.46
N GLU A 63 -0.49 9.56 -2.53
CA GLU A 63 -0.69 10.08 -3.90
C GLU A 63 -1.96 10.92 -3.97
N TYR A 64 -3.08 10.39 -3.47
CA TYR A 64 -4.38 11.04 -3.56
C TYR A 64 -4.51 12.31 -2.73
N ILE A 65 -4.00 12.36 -1.49
CA ILE A 65 -4.04 13.59 -0.67
C ILE A 65 -3.22 14.71 -1.32
N CYS A 66 -2.09 14.37 -1.95
CA CYS A 66 -1.29 15.31 -2.72
C CYS A 66 -2.01 15.77 -3.99
N ASN A 67 -2.76 14.90 -4.67
CA ASN A 67 -3.59 15.31 -5.81
C ASN A 67 -4.71 16.27 -5.40
N ILE A 68 -5.38 16.00 -4.27
CA ILE A 68 -6.42 16.90 -3.72
C ILE A 68 -5.81 18.26 -3.38
N HIS A 69 -4.66 18.30 -2.70
CA HIS A 69 -3.94 19.54 -2.44
C HIS A 69 -3.69 20.33 -3.73
N ASN A 70 -3.06 19.68 -4.72
CA ASN A 70 -2.66 20.35 -5.96
C ASN A 70 -3.86 20.84 -6.79
N ASP A 71 -4.94 20.05 -6.89
CA ASP A 71 -6.16 20.49 -7.59
C ASP A 71 -6.83 21.67 -6.86
N LEU A 72 -6.86 21.67 -5.52
CA LEU A 72 -7.37 22.81 -4.74
C LEU A 72 -6.50 24.08 -4.92
N VAL A 73 -5.18 23.94 -5.01
CA VAL A 73 -4.26 25.05 -5.29
C VAL A 73 -4.51 25.61 -6.69
N ASP A 74 -4.58 24.74 -7.71
CA ASP A 74 -4.81 25.15 -9.09
C ASP A 74 -6.18 25.85 -9.27
N ARG A 75 -7.17 25.54 -8.42
CA ARG A 75 -8.48 26.20 -8.36
C ARG A 75 -8.51 27.47 -7.50
N GLY A 76 -7.46 27.77 -6.74
CA GLY A 76 -7.45 28.86 -5.76
C GLY A 76 -8.44 28.66 -4.60
N LEU A 77 -8.66 27.40 -4.19
CA LEU A 77 -9.60 27.02 -3.12
C LEU A 77 -8.92 26.37 -1.90
N ARG A 78 -7.60 26.17 -1.96
CA ARG A 78 -6.84 25.44 -0.93
C ARG A 78 -6.95 26.07 0.47
N ASP A 79 -7.03 27.38 0.57
CA ASP A 79 -7.16 28.15 1.81
C ASP A 79 -8.49 27.91 2.55
N LYS A 80 -9.51 27.41 1.84
CA LYS A 80 -10.83 27.09 2.39
C LYS A 80 -10.93 25.66 2.95
N VAL A 81 -9.87 24.86 2.82
CA VAL A 81 -9.89 23.43 3.16
C VAL A 81 -8.92 23.11 4.30
N ARG A 82 -9.40 22.41 5.31
CA ARG A 82 -8.55 21.69 6.26
C ARG A 82 -8.26 20.30 5.70
N LEU A 83 -7.00 19.94 5.51
CA LEU A 83 -6.59 18.68 4.88
C LEU A 83 -5.84 17.81 5.90
N ILE A 84 -6.36 16.60 6.13
CA ILE A 84 -5.87 15.71 7.19
C ILE A 84 -5.44 14.37 6.60
N TRP A 85 -4.22 13.96 6.89
CA TRP A 85 -3.71 12.61 6.71
C TRP A 85 -4.07 11.75 7.92
N LEU A 86 -4.84 10.68 7.73
CA LEU A 86 -5.21 9.76 8.82
C LEU A 86 -4.61 8.38 8.58
N SER A 87 -3.71 7.91 9.44
CA SER A 87 -2.96 6.69 9.16
C SER A 87 -2.76 5.77 10.36
N ASN A 88 -2.71 4.46 10.08
CA ASN A 88 -2.31 3.42 11.00
C ASN A 88 -0.78 3.26 11.11
N GLU A 89 0.00 4.07 10.40
CA GLU A 89 1.46 4.02 10.44
C GLU A 89 2.02 4.35 11.83
N PRO A 90 3.07 3.66 12.29
CA PRO A 90 3.73 3.94 13.57
C PRO A 90 4.45 5.29 13.58
N ARG A 91 4.94 5.73 12.41
CA ARG A 91 5.62 7.00 12.12
C ARG A 91 5.23 7.49 10.73
N LEU A 92 5.27 8.81 10.50
CA LEU A 92 4.89 9.36 9.20
C LEU A 92 5.85 8.87 8.10
N GLY A 93 5.32 8.44 6.96
CA GLY A 93 6.14 7.94 5.85
C GLY A 93 6.68 6.50 6.05
N ASP A 94 6.12 5.74 6.99
CA ASP A 94 6.39 4.31 7.13
C ASP A 94 5.93 3.50 5.91
N PHE A 95 4.81 3.90 5.30
CA PHE A 95 4.17 3.33 4.13
C PHE A 95 3.90 1.81 4.20
N GLY A 96 3.91 1.21 5.39
CA GLY A 96 3.77 -0.22 5.62
C GLY A 96 4.99 -1.05 5.22
N ILE A 97 6.15 -0.41 5.09
CA ILE A 97 7.43 -1.00 4.69
C ILE A 97 8.54 -0.69 5.70
N ASP A 98 8.20 -0.34 6.93
CA ASP A 98 9.13 0.11 7.97
C ASP A 98 9.89 1.39 7.60
N GLY A 99 9.26 2.27 6.83
CA GLY A 99 9.88 3.45 6.23
C GLY A 99 11.03 3.08 5.29
N LEU A 100 11.91 4.04 5.00
CA LEU A 100 13.14 3.78 4.24
C LEU A 100 14.26 4.76 4.62
N GLU A 101 15.48 4.30 4.39
CA GLU A 101 16.71 5.07 4.47
C GLU A 101 17.40 5.04 3.09
N ALA A 102 17.73 6.22 2.56
CA ALA A 102 18.39 6.40 1.27
C ALA A 102 19.61 7.31 1.41
N LYS A 103 20.71 6.96 0.74
CA LYS A 103 21.93 7.75 0.78
C LYS A 103 21.86 8.92 -0.22
N ARG A 104 21.98 10.15 0.26
CA ARG A 104 22.06 11.37 -0.56
C ARG A 104 23.37 12.10 -0.28
N GLY A 105 24.40 11.73 -1.05
CA GLY A 105 25.78 12.19 -0.79
C GLY A 105 26.29 11.63 0.55
N SER A 106 26.61 12.52 1.49
CA SER A 106 27.03 12.14 2.85
C SER A 106 25.86 12.05 3.85
N LEU A 107 24.63 12.36 3.44
CA LEU A 107 23.45 12.35 4.31
C LEU A 107 22.63 11.07 4.13
N ILE A 108 22.01 10.62 5.21
CA ILE A 108 20.94 9.63 5.18
C ILE A 108 19.62 10.39 5.17
N PHE A 109 18.85 10.22 4.11
CA PHE A 109 17.54 10.80 3.93
C PHE A 109 16.49 9.72 4.17
N THR A 110 15.43 10.04 4.90
CA THR A 110 14.35 9.07 5.22
C THR A 110 13.04 9.44 4.55
N SER A 111 12.15 8.46 4.38
CA SER A 111 10.78 8.71 3.94
C SER A 111 9.99 9.59 4.92
N GLU A 112 10.33 9.55 6.20
CA GLU A 112 9.75 10.41 7.24
C GLU A 112 10.11 11.88 7.00
N MET A 113 11.40 12.18 6.79
CA MET A 113 11.84 13.54 6.44
C MET A 113 11.17 14.04 5.15
N MET A 114 10.98 13.16 4.17
CA MET A 114 10.27 13.49 2.93
C MET A 114 8.80 13.85 3.19
N ALA A 115 8.10 13.01 3.96
CA ALA A 115 6.69 13.18 4.22
C ALA A 115 6.41 14.38 5.13
N GLU A 116 7.23 14.60 6.17
CA GLU A 116 7.15 15.78 7.04
C GLU A 116 7.37 17.07 6.28
N GLY A 117 8.43 17.14 5.46
CA GLY A 117 8.72 18.31 4.63
C GLY A 117 7.58 18.63 3.67
N LEU A 118 7.09 17.62 2.96
CA LEU A 118 5.97 17.80 2.02
C LEU A 118 4.69 18.23 2.74
N PHE A 119 4.35 17.61 3.87
CA PHE A 119 3.12 17.93 4.59
C PHE A 119 3.18 19.32 5.21
N ALA A 120 4.35 19.76 5.70
CA ALA A 120 4.56 21.13 6.12
C ALA A 120 4.34 22.12 4.97
N ASP A 121 4.97 21.87 3.81
CA ASP A 121 4.83 22.70 2.60
C ASP A 121 3.39 22.74 2.10
N TYR A 122 2.67 21.61 2.16
CA TYR A 122 1.31 21.48 1.68
C TYR A 122 0.25 21.91 2.72
N GLY A 123 0.66 22.23 3.96
CA GLY A 123 -0.22 22.52 5.08
C GLY A 123 -1.17 21.36 5.41
N ILE A 124 -0.68 20.13 5.33
CA ILE A 124 -1.41 18.89 5.66
C ILE A 124 -1.19 18.58 7.14
N GLU A 125 -2.28 18.52 7.89
CA GLU A 125 -2.28 17.99 9.26
C GLU A 125 -2.24 16.46 9.21
N TYR A 126 -1.70 15.80 10.23
CA TYR A 126 -1.72 14.34 10.27
C TYR A 126 -2.07 13.79 11.66
N GLU A 127 -2.87 12.73 11.65
CA GLU A 127 -3.17 11.86 12.78
C GLU A 127 -2.69 10.45 12.40
N ILE A 128 -1.55 10.05 12.97
CA ILE A 128 -0.95 8.72 12.72
C ILE A 128 -1.21 7.79 13.91
N ARG A 129 -0.66 6.57 13.89
CA ARG A 129 -0.79 5.59 14.97
C ARG A 129 -2.26 5.30 15.32
N SER A 130 -3.15 5.41 14.34
CA SER A 130 -4.60 5.44 14.55
C SER A 130 -5.35 4.34 13.81
N HIS A 131 -6.26 3.70 14.51
CA HIS A 131 -7.23 2.75 13.99
C HIS A 131 -8.60 3.41 13.91
N VAL A 132 -9.19 3.48 12.72
CA VAL A 132 -10.60 3.85 12.57
C VAL A 132 -11.46 2.64 12.92
N HIS A 133 -12.25 2.74 13.98
CA HIS A 133 -13.17 1.66 14.39
C HIS A 133 -14.60 1.89 13.89
N LYS A 134 -14.97 3.15 13.63
CA LYS A 134 -16.29 3.51 13.12
C LYS A 134 -16.25 4.80 12.31
N VAL A 135 -17.11 4.91 11.30
CA VAL A 135 -17.37 6.15 10.56
C VAL A 135 -18.88 6.35 10.47
N ASP A 136 -19.35 7.56 10.79
CA ASP A 136 -20.71 8.02 10.53
C ASP A 136 -20.70 9.10 9.44
N GLU A 137 -21.88 9.65 9.08
CA GLU A 137 -22.04 10.62 7.99
C GLU A 137 -21.11 11.84 8.09
N LYS A 138 -20.77 12.27 9.32
CA LYS A 138 -20.00 13.51 9.55
C LYS A 138 -18.76 13.32 10.42
N THR A 139 -18.55 12.15 11.01
CA THR A 139 -17.52 11.94 12.03
C THR A 139 -16.81 10.61 11.81
N ILE A 140 -15.47 10.64 11.84
CA ILE A 140 -14.61 9.46 11.89
C ILE A 140 -14.20 9.25 13.34
N TYR A 141 -14.39 8.05 13.85
CA TYR A 141 -14.03 7.66 15.22
C TYR A 141 -12.75 6.82 15.18
N THR A 142 -11.73 7.28 15.88
CA THR A 142 -10.42 6.62 15.93
C THR A 142 -10.07 6.18 17.35
N GLU A 143 -9.25 5.16 17.44
CA GLU A 143 -8.48 4.80 18.62
C GLU A 143 -6.99 4.87 18.24
N ASN A 144 -6.17 5.58 19.03
CA ASN A 144 -4.73 5.64 18.79
C ASN A 144 -3.95 4.58 19.58
N LEU A 145 -2.65 4.47 19.32
CA LEU A 145 -1.78 3.51 20.01
C LEU A 145 -1.65 3.75 21.52
N ASP A 146 -1.95 4.95 22.00
CA ASP A 146 -1.96 5.27 23.43
C ASP A 146 -3.30 4.86 24.09
N GLY A 147 -4.25 4.36 23.31
CA GLY A 147 -5.57 3.91 23.75
C GLY A 147 -6.61 5.03 23.84
N GLU A 148 -6.29 6.22 23.32
CA GLU A 148 -7.20 7.37 23.31
C GLU A 148 -8.17 7.29 22.14
N PHE A 149 -9.44 7.59 22.42
CA PHE A 149 -10.47 7.72 21.42
C PHE A 149 -10.59 9.17 20.96
N LYS A 150 -10.63 9.39 19.64
CA LYS A 150 -10.80 10.71 19.04
C LYS A 150 -11.91 10.72 18.00
N GLU A 151 -12.45 11.91 17.77
CA GLU A 151 -13.46 12.20 16.77
C GLU A 151 -12.94 13.22 15.78
N ILE A 152 -13.03 12.92 14.49
CA ILE A 152 -12.61 13.80 13.40
C ILE A 152 -13.84 14.12 12.55
N ASN A 153 -14.32 15.35 12.64
CA ASN A 153 -15.39 15.83 11.78
C ASN A 153 -14.88 16.07 10.35
N TYR A 154 -15.66 15.66 9.35
CA TYR A 154 -15.26 15.74 7.95
C TYR A 154 -16.42 16.07 7.02
N ASP A 155 -16.10 16.65 5.86
CA ASP A 155 -17.01 16.87 4.74
C ASP A 155 -16.78 15.87 3.60
N PHE A 156 -15.53 15.39 3.45
CA PHE A 156 -15.15 14.35 2.52
C PHE A 156 -14.06 13.47 3.12
N ALA A 157 -14.22 12.15 3.01
CA ALA A 157 -13.22 11.19 3.43
C ALA A 157 -12.93 10.17 2.33
N MET A 158 -11.66 9.87 2.09
CA MET A 158 -11.23 8.72 1.28
C MET A 158 -10.27 7.89 2.12
N LEU A 159 -10.72 6.69 2.52
CA LEU A 159 -9.99 5.84 3.46
C LEU A 159 -9.79 4.44 2.86
N ILE A 160 -8.54 3.98 2.84
CA ILE A 160 -8.18 2.67 2.33
C ILE A 160 -8.61 1.58 3.32
N PRO A 161 -9.40 0.58 2.90
CA PRO A 161 -9.81 -0.51 3.77
C PRO A 161 -8.67 -1.52 3.97
N PRO A 162 -8.74 -2.39 4.99
CA PRO A 162 -7.89 -3.55 5.06
C PRO A 162 -8.21 -4.50 3.89
N PHE A 163 -7.18 -5.23 3.45
CA PHE A 163 -7.33 -6.22 2.39
C PHE A 163 -7.62 -7.59 3.00
N LYS A 164 -8.45 -8.36 2.31
CA LYS A 164 -8.77 -9.75 2.61
C LYS A 164 -8.68 -10.54 1.31
N GLY A 165 -8.30 -11.81 1.40
CA GLY A 165 -8.42 -12.73 0.28
C GLY A 165 -9.86 -12.82 -0.21
N GLN A 166 -10.03 -13.13 -1.49
CA GLN A 166 -11.36 -13.42 -2.04
C GLN A 166 -11.97 -14.61 -1.29
N PRO A 167 -13.29 -14.64 -1.04
CA PRO A 167 -13.96 -15.68 -0.26
C PRO A 167 -14.11 -16.98 -1.06
N ILE A 168 -13.00 -17.50 -1.59
CA ILE A 168 -12.93 -18.76 -2.33
C ILE A 168 -12.79 -19.88 -1.31
N LYS A 169 -13.72 -20.84 -1.38
CA LYS A 169 -13.65 -22.08 -0.60
C LYS A 169 -12.77 -23.11 -1.31
N TRP A 170 -11.96 -23.81 -0.53
CA TRP A 170 -11.06 -24.86 -1.01
C TRP A 170 -11.55 -26.19 -0.50
N PHE A 171 -11.74 -27.16 -1.40
CA PHE A 171 -12.21 -28.49 -1.05
C PHE A 171 -11.18 -29.55 -1.44
N ASP A 172 -10.96 -30.54 -0.58
CA ASP A 172 -10.19 -31.72 -0.94
C ASP A 172 -11.02 -32.72 -1.77
N LYS A 173 -10.38 -33.81 -2.18
CA LYS A 173 -11.01 -34.87 -2.99
C LYS A 173 -12.22 -35.55 -2.31
N ASP A 174 -12.32 -35.46 -0.99
CA ASP A 174 -13.37 -36.08 -0.18
C ASP A 174 -14.48 -35.07 0.16
N GLY A 175 -14.37 -33.83 -0.33
CA GLY A 175 -15.35 -32.76 -0.15
C GLY A 175 -15.19 -31.96 1.15
N ASN A 176 -14.08 -32.14 1.89
CA ASN A 176 -13.85 -31.39 3.12
C ASN A 176 -13.36 -29.98 2.81
N ASP A 177 -13.86 -28.98 3.55
CA ASP A 177 -13.36 -27.60 3.48
C ASP A 177 -11.95 -27.53 4.08
N ILE A 178 -10.96 -27.26 3.23
CA ILE A 178 -9.54 -27.13 3.57
C ILE A 178 -9.07 -25.67 3.49
N THR A 179 -9.97 -24.69 3.51
CA THR A 179 -9.63 -23.27 3.38
C THR A 179 -8.62 -22.84 4.45
N ASP A 180 -8.80 -23.22 5.72
CA ASP A 180 -7.88 -22.83 6.81
C ASP A 180 -6.51 -23.51 6.72
N LYS A 181 -6.44 -24.62 5.99
CA LYS A 181 -5.19 -25.30 5.67
C LYS A 181 -4.42 -24.53 4.61
N VAL A 182 -5.10 -24.15 3.51
CA VAL A 182 -4.51 -23.48 2.33
C VAL A 182 -4.25 -22.00 2.57
N CYS A 183 -5.10 -21.32 3.32
CA CYS A 183 -5.06 -19.88 3.52
C CYS A 183 -4.71 -19.49 4.97
N ASN A 184 -4.25 -18.26 5.16
CA ASN A 184 -4.20 -17.63 6.48
C ASN A 184 -5.60 -17.14 6.90
N PRO A 185 -5.81 -16.67 8.15
CA PRO A 185 -7.13 -16.21 8.62
C PRO A 185 -7.73 -15.06 7.81
N ALA A 186 -6.90 -14.26 7.13
CA ALA A 186 -7.33 -13.20 6.22
C ALA A 186 -7.67 -13.72 4.81
N GLY A 187 -7.60 -15.03 4.56
CA GLY A 187 -7.94 -15.66 3.28
C GLY A 187 -6.83 -15.58 2.22
N PHE A 188 -5.63 -15.13 2.55
CA PHE A 188 -4.49 -15.15 1.63
C PHE A 188 -3.85 -16.53 1.59
N VAL A 189 -3.44 -17.00 0.42
CA VAL A 189 -2.94 -18.36 0.19
C VAL A 189 -1.51 -18.49 0.74
N LYS A 190 -1.26 -19.50 1.56
CA LYS A 190 0.08 -19.80 2.10
C LYS A 190 0.99 -20.35 0.98
N VAL A 191 2.20 -19.82 0.92
CA VAL A 191 3.25 -20.17 -0.04
C VAL A 191 4.52 -20.59 0.70
N ASP A 192 5.65 -20.76 0.00
CA ASP A 192 6.93 -21.29 0.50
C ASP A 192 7.69 -20.31 1.42
N ALA A 193 7.01 -19.78 2.43
CA ALA A 193 7.54 -18.89 3.44
C ALA A 193 7.65 -19.58 4.81
N ASN A 194 8.49 -19.04 5.70
CA ASN A 194 8.59 -19.50 7.08
C ASN A 194 7.58 -18.75 7.96
N TYR A 195 6.45 -19.38 8.26
CA TYR A 195 5.40 -18.79 9.08
C TYR A 195 5.63 -19.01 10.59
N GLY A 196 5.12 -18.09 11.41
CA GLY A 196 5.02 -18.25 12.87
C GLY A 196 6.11 -17.56 13.70
N LYS A 197 7.08 -16.93 13.04
CA LYS A 197 8.09 -16.07 13.69
C LYS A 197 7.50 -14.74 14.15
N THR A 198 8.06 -14.17 15.22
CA THR A 198 7.76 -12.79 15.62
C THR A 198 8.37 -11.79 14.64
N TRP A 199 7.98 -10.50 14.73
CA TRP A 199 8.53 -9.46 13.86
C TRP A 199 10.05 -9.32 14.02
N GLU A 200 10.57 -9.44 15.25
CA GLU A 200 12.00 -9.37 15.57
C GLU A 200 12.81 -10.58 15.05
N GLU A 201 12.14 -11.72 14.86
CA GLU A 201 12.76 -12.97 14.39
C GLU A 201 12.72 -13.13 12.86
N LEU A 202 11.87 -12.37 12.18
CA LEU A 202 11.73 -12.40 10.73
C LEU A 202 12.96 -11.78 10.07
N ASP A 203 13.54 -12.50 9.12
CA ASP A 203 14.65 -12.02 8.31
C ASP A 203 14.49 -12.46 6.85
N GLY A 204 15.39 -12.01 5.98
CA GLY A 204 15.32 -12.23 4.54
C GLY A 204 14.97 -13.67 4.10
N PRO A 205 15.61 -14.72 4.66
CA PRO A 205 15.33 -16.12 4.32
C PRO A 205 13.91 -16.62 4.62
N ASP A 206 13.13 -15.90 5.43
CA ASP A 206 11.77 -16.31 5.79
C ASP A 206 10.72 -15.96 4.74
N TRP A 207 11.08 -15.07 3.81
CA TRP A 207 10.18 -14.61 2.74
C TRP A 207 10.13 -15.60 1.57
N PRO A 208 8.93 -15.77 0.95
CA PRO A 208 8.71 -16.77 -0.08
C PRO A 208 9.59 -16.54 -1.31
N LYS A 209 10.04 -17.61 -1.96
CA LYS A 209 10.91 -17.54 -3.13
C LYS A 209 10.19 -17.95 -4.40
N THR A 210 9.62 -19.14 -4.40
CA THR A 210 9.01 -19.80 -5.58
C THR A 210 7.52 -19.53 -5.70
N TYR A 211 6.88 -19.08 -4.60
CA TYR A 211 5.45 -18.81 -4.49
C TYR A 211 4.57 -20.06 -4.65
N GLN A 212 5.15 -21.24 -4.46
CA GLN A 212 4.47 -22.53 -4.43
C GLN A 212 3.84 -22.76 -3.05
N SER A 213 2.67 -23.39 -2.99
CA SER A 213 2.10 -23.83 -1.73
C SER A 213 2.98 -24.91 -1.08
N PRO A 214 3.25 -24.84 0.24
CA PRO A 214 4.02 -25.87 0.94
C PRO A 214 3.20 -27.15 1.18
N ILE A 215 1.90 -27.13 0.85
CA ILE A 215 0.96 -28.23 1.12
C ILE A 215 0.59 -28.96 -0.17
N TYR A 216 0.41 -28.22 -1.26
CA TYR A 216 -0.05 -28.76 -2.55
C TYR A 216 0.84 -28.23 -3.67
N GLU A 217 1.69 -29.08 -4.23
CA GLU A 217 2.72 -28.67 -5.20
C GLU A 217 2.16 -28.04 -6.48
N ASN A 218 0.91 -28.33 -6.84
CA ASN A 218 0.24 -27.77 -8.01
C ASN A 218 -0.49 -26.43 -7.72
N ILE A 219 -0.36 -25.87 -6.51
CA ILE A 219 -0.95 -24.59 -6.13
C ILE A 219 0.17 -23.54 -6.01
N PHE A 220 -0.06 -22.38 -6.62
CA PHE A 220 0.81 -21.20 -6.52
C PHE A 220 -0.05 -19.98 -6.21
N ALA A 221 0.53 -18.98 -5.54
CA ALA A 221 -0.13 -17.69 -5.32
C ALA A 221 0.86 -16.53 -5.44
N ALA A 222 0.48 -15.50 -6.20
CA ALA A 222 1.34 -14.35 -6.50
C ALA A 222 0.60 -13.02 -6.26
N GLY A 223 1.36 -11.91 -6.22
CA GLY A 223 0.81 -10.58 -5.97
C GLY A 223 0.09 -10.46 -4.61
N ILE A 224 -1.04 -9.75 -4.57
CA ILE A 224 -1.78 -9.55 -3.31
C ILE A 224 -2.28 -10.88 -2.70
N ALA A 225 -2.46 -11.93 -3.51
CA ALA A 225 -3.13 -13.16 -3.09
C ALA A 225 -2.32 -14.05 -2.13
N PHE A 226 -0.97 -13.95 -2.13
CA PHE A 226 -0.15 -14.76 -1.22
C PHE A 226 -0.17 -14.19 0.20
N ALA A 227 -0.03 -15.08 1.18
CA ALA A 227 0.10 -14.73 2.59
C ALA A 227 1.56 -14.39 2.92
N PRO A 228 1.90 -13.14 3.27
CA PRO A 228 3.22 -12.83 3.81
C PRO A 228 3.46 -13.59 5.13
N PRO A 229 4.71 -13.95 5.46
CA PRO A 229 5.04 -14.68 6.69
C PRO A 229 4.80 -13.85 7.96
N GLY A 230 4.87 -12.53 7.84
CA GLY A 230 4.55 -11.57 8.90
C GLY A 230 4.60 -10.12 8.38
N PRO A 231 4.58 -9.13 9.29
CA PRO A 231 4.58 -7.72 8.93
C PRO A 231 5.98 -7.24 8.50
N LEU A 232 6.03 -6.09 7.82
CA LEU A 232 7.29 -5.40 7.48
C LEU A 232 7.61 -4.35 8.55
N SER A 233 6.65 -3.45 8.80
CA SER A 233 6.70 -2.50 9.91
C SER A 233 6.37 -3.20 11.23
N GLU A 234 6.92 -2.69 12.33
CA GLU A 234 6.63 -3.21 13.66
C GLU A 234 5.11 -3.20 13.95
N PRO A 235 4.51 -4.37 14.26
CA PRO A 235 3.10 -4.43 14.59
C PRO A 235 2.88 -3.88 16.01
N ASN A 236 2.04 -2.85 16.16
CA ASN A 236 1.77 -2.25 17.46
C ASN A 236 0.35 -2.58 17.94
N LYS A 237 0.14 -2.56 19.25
CA LYS A 237 -1.16 -2.84 19.88
C LYS A 237 -1.44 -1.82 20.97
N SER A 238 -2.64 -1.25 20.98
CA SER A 238 -3.06 -0.30 22.02
C SER A 238 -3.27 -1.02 23.37
N PRO A 239 -3.33 -0.28 24.50
CA PRO A 239 -3.74 -0.83 25.79
C PRO A 239 -5.11 -1.52 25.80
N ASN A 240 -6.03 -1.12 24.90
CA ASN A 240 -7.35 -1.75 24.76
C ASN A 240 -7.32 -3.04 23.94
N GLY A 241 -6.16 -3.36 23.37
CA GLY A 241 -5.94 -4.58 22.61
C GLY A 241 -6.20 -4.48 21.10
N THR A 242 -6.35 -3.26 20.59
CA THR A 242 -6.54 -3.00 19.16
C THR A 242 -5.22 -3.09 18.42
N LEU A 243 -5.16 -3.91 17.36
CA LEU A 243 -3.99 -3.99 16.49
C LEU A 243 -3.93 -2.78 15.56
N ILE A 244 -2.85 -2.00 15.66
CA ILE A 244 -2.58 -0.83 14.83
C ILE A 244 -1.17 -1.00 14.25
N GLY A 245 -1.13 -1.54 13.05
CA GLY A 245 0.11 -1.87 12.35
C GLY A 245 -0.18 -2.14 10.88
N PRO A 246 0.48 -1.43 9.96
CA PRO A 246 0.31 -1.65 8.52
C PRO A 246 0.54 -3.11 8.11
N ALA A 247 -0.33 -3.63 7.24
CA ALA A 247 -0.03 -4.88 6.56
C ALA A 247 0.99 -4.64 5.42
N PRO A 248 1.84 -5.63 5.09
CA PRO A 248 2.82 -5.49 4.00
C PRO A 248 2.16 -5.18 2.66
N PRO A 249 2.56 -4.11 1.94
CA PRO A 249 2.07 -3.85 0.60
C PRO A 249 2.70 -4.83 -0.39
N ARG A 250 1.89 -5.33 -1.33
CA ARG A 250 2.36 -6.14 -2.47
C ARG A 250 2.27 -5.26 -3.71
N THR A 251 3.33 -4.49 -3.95
CA THR A 251 3.41 -3.50 -5.05
C THR A 251 3.33 -4.15 -6.43
N GLY A 252 3.17 -3.33 -7.48
CA GLY A 252 3.15 -3.82 -8.87
C GLY A 252 4.39 -4.62 -9.26
N TYR A 253 5.58 -4.18 -8.82
CA TYR A 253 6.83 -4.88 -9.13
C TYR A 253 6.93 -6.23 -8.40
N THR A 254 6.55 -6.29 -7.12
CA THR A 254 6.44 -7.55 -6.37
C THR A 254 5.44 -8.52 -7.02
N ALA A 255 4.29 -7.99 -7.48
CA ALA A 255 3.28 -8.80 -8.15
C ALA A 255 3.75 -9.36 -9.51
N GLU A 256 4.46 -8.55 -10.29
CA GLU A 256 5.05 -8.99 -11.57
C GLU A 256 6.10 -10.08 -11.36
N LEU A 257 7.05 -9.86 -10.45
CA LEU A 257 8.12 -10.83 -10.22
C LEU A 257 7.62 -12.14 -9.63
N SER A 258 6.73 -12.09 -8.63
CA SER A 258 6.11 -13.30 -8.07
C SER A 258 5.27 -14.06 -9.10
N GLY A 259 4.50 -13.35 -9.93
CA GLY A 259 3.72 -13.96 -11.01
C GLY A 259 4.61 -14.61 -12.08
N LYS A 260 5.71 -13.94 -12.45
CA LYS A 260 6.70 -14.49 -13.39
C LYS A 260 7.38 -15.74 -12.82
N ALA A 261 7.82 -15.71 -11.56
CA ALA A 261 8.43 -16.87 -10.91
C ALA A 261 7.47 -18.06 -10.87
N ALA A 262 6.22 -17.84 -10.43
CA ALA A 262 5.19 -18.88 -10.41
C ALA A 262 4.93 -19.46 -11.81
N ALA A 263 4.73 -18.62 -12.82
CA ALA A 263 4.45 -19.07 -14.19
C ALA A 263 5.61 -19.89 -14.79
N LEU A 264 6.85 -19.47 -14.58
CA LEU A 264 8.03 -20.20 -15.06
C LEU A 264 8.20 -21.54 -14.31
N ASN A 265 7.99 -21.55 -13.00
CA ASN A 265 8.03 -22.79 -12.22
C ASN A 265 6.96 -23.79 -12.66
N ILE A 266 5.73 -23.34 -12.92
CA ILE A 266 4.66 -24.20 -13.48
C ILE A 266 5.10 -24.78 -14.83
N ALA A 267 5.68 -23.96 -15.71
CA ALA A 267 6.16 -24.42 -17.02
C ALA A 267 7.27 -25.47 -16.90
N GLU A 268 8.16 -25.34 -15.92
CA GLU A 268 9.21 -26.31 -15.63
C GLU A 268 8.65 -27.61 -15.02
N MET A 269 7.68 -27.50 -14.11
CA MET A 269 7.01 -28.67 -13.52
C MET A 269 6.27 -29.51 -14.56
N ILE A 270 5.64 -28.88 -15.56
CA ILE A 270 5.02 -29.60 -16.69
C ILE A 270 6.05 -30.43 -17.47
N LYS A 271 7.32 -30.02 -17.50
CA LYS A 271 8.42 -30.78 -18.12
C LYS A 271 9.07 -31.80 -17.18
N GLY A 272 8.59 -31.93 -15.94
CA GLY A 272 9.15 -32.81 -14.92
C GLY A 272 10.30 -32.22 -14.11
N ASN A 273 10.57 -30.91 -14.24
CA ASN A 273 11.61 -30.22 -13.48
C ASN A 273 11.07 -29.66 -12.16
N LYS A 274 11.97 -29.38 -11.20
CA LYS A 274 11.60 -28.75 -9.93
C LYS A 274 11.51 -27.22 -10.06
N PRO A 275 10.69 -26.54 -9.23
CA PRO A 275 10.69 -25.08 -9.12
C PRO A 275 12.07 -24.54 -8.75
N THR A 276 12.60 -23.61 -9.54
CA THR A 276 13.90 -22.98 -9.32
C THR A 276 13.90 -21.47 -9.59
N HIS A 277 12.84 -20.94 -10.19
CA HIS A 277 12.69 -19.50 -10.39
C HIS A 277 12.22 -18.85 -9.10
N THR A 278 12.94 -17.82 -8.65
CA THR A 278 12.69 -17.13 -7.38
C THR A 278 12.39 -15.65 -7.58
N ALA A 279 11.65 -15.07 -6.63
CA ALA A 279 11.34 -13.64 -6.62
C ALA A 279 11.08 -13.14 -5.19
N SER A 280 11.93 -13.50 -4.21
CA SER A 280 11.70 -13.09 -2.82
C SER A 280 11.70 -11.58 -2.64
N MET A 281 10.80 -11.08 -1.79
CA MET A 281 10.75 -9.68 -1.36
C MET A 281 12.03 -9.27 -0.60
N ALA A 282 12.77 -10.23 -0.05
CA ALA A 282 14.09 -10.01 0.58
C ALA A 282 15.25 -9.99 -0.44
N GLU A 283 14.98 -10.26 -1.71
CA GLU A 283 15.99 -10.35 -2.78
C GLU A 283 15.66 -9.43 -3.96
N THR A 284 14.55 -8.67 -3.88
CA THR A 284 14.03 -7.86 -4.98
C THR A 284 13.72 -6.44 -4.53
N PRO A 285 13.78 -5.44 -5.44
CA PRO A 285 13.48 -4.07 -5.10
C PRO A 285 11.97 -3.82 -4.97
N GLY A 286 11.62 -2.81 -4.19
CA GLY A 286 10.29 -2.21 -4.13
C GLY A 286 10.32 -0.85 -4.79
N LEU A 287 9.38 -0.60 -5.71
CA LEU A 287 9.25 0.68 -6.40
C LEU A 287 7.84 1.21 -6.20
N CYS A 288 7.72 2.47 -5.78
CA CYS A 288 6.44 3.17 -5.72
C CYS A 288 6.64 4.62 -6.19
N ILE A 289 5.74 5.09 -7.04
CA ILE A 289 5.76 6.45 -7.57
C ILE A 289 4.37 7.04 -7.34
N ALA A 290 4.26 7.99 -6.43
CA ALA A 290 3.06 8.75 -6.15
C ALA A 290 3.03 9.99 -7.04
N SER A 291 2.20 10.00 -8.08
CA SER A 291 2.06 11.17 -8.96
C SER A 291 1.25 12.25 -8.26
N MET A 292 1.86 13.38 -7.92
CA MET A 292 1.24 14.44 -7.13
C MET A 292 0.63 15.54 -8.00
N LYS A 293 1.31 15.90 -9.09
CA LYS A 293 0.82 16.87 -10.08
C LYS A 293 1.01 16.37 -11.51
N LYS A 294 -0.05 16.42 -12.31
CA LYS A 294 -0.03 16.03 -13.73
C LYS A 294 0.33 17.23 -14.61
N SER A 295 1.56 17.27 -15.10
CA SER A 295 1.98 18.21 -16.14
C SER A 295 3.26 17.71 -16.83
N ILE A 296 3.47 18.07 -18.10
CA ILE A 296 4.70 17.71 -18.83
C ILE A 296 5.87 18.57 -18.35
N PHE A 297 5.67 19.86 -18.09
CA PHE A 297 6.75 20.80 -17.75
C PHE A 297 6.75 21.24 -16.29
N GLY A 298 5.72 20.87 -15.52
CA GLY A 298 5.60 21.17 -14.09
C GLY A 298 4.94 20.03 -13.33
N GLY A 299 5.13 18.80 -13.82
CA GLY A 299 4.65 17.60 -13.13
C GLY A 299 5.51 17.32 -11.90
N GLU A 300 4.91 16.66 -10.92
CA GLU A 300 5.59 16.33 -9.67
C GLU A 300 5.16 14.94 -9.20
N ALA A 301 6.11 14.14 -8.74
CA ALA A 301 5.84 12.85 -8.12
C ALA A 301 6.83 12.56 -6.99
N GLY A 302 6.34 11.94 -5.92
CA GLY A 302 7.18 11.29 -4.93
C GLY A 302 7.59 9.92 -5.45
N THR A 303 8.89 9.65 -5.51
CA THR A 303 9.46 8.38 -5.97
C THR A 303 10.20 7.74 -4.82
N ILE A 304 9.84 6.51 -4.50
CA ILE A 304 10.58 5.68 -3.56
C ILE A 304 11.04 4.39 -4.25
N ALA A 305 12.31 4.06 -4.03
CA ALA A 305 12.88 2.77 -4.34
C ALA A 305 13.58 2.22 -3.09
N ILE A 306 13.37 0.94 -2.81
CA ILE A 306 14.01 0.24 -1.70
C ILE A 306 14.60 -1.07 -2.20
N TYR A 307 15.72 -1.48 -1.61
CA TYR A 307 16.31 -2.77 -1.90
C TYR A 307 16.97 -3.39 -0.66
N PRO A 308 16.55 -4.60 -0.23
CA PRO A 308 15.33 -5.30 -0.63
C PRO A 308 14.04 -4.69 -0.02
N VAL A 309 12.86 -5.19 -0.43
CA VAL A 309 11.58 -4.77 0.15
C VAL A 309 11.49 -5.16 1.62
N ALA A 310 11.63 -6.46 1.88
CA ALA A 310 11.74 -7.01 3.22
C ALA A 310 13.17 -6.87 3.69
N ARG A 311 13.38 -6.41 4.93
CA ARG A 311 14.72 -6.26 5.48
C ARG A 311 15.41 -7.63 5.57
N ASP A 312 16.69 -7.65 5.21
CA ASP A 312 17.60 -8.81 5.32
C ASP A 312 18.83 -8.35 6.12
N TYR A 313 18.78 -8.51 7.43
CA TYR A 313 19.86 -8.12 8.35
C TYR A 313 21.02 -9.09 8.31
N THR A 314 20.79 -10.35 7.93
CA THR A 314 21.87 -11.31 7.64
C THR A 314 22.77 -10.78 6.52
N LYS A 315 22.19 -10.19 5.47
CA LYS A 315 22.94 -9.66 4.32
C LYS A 315 23.35 -8.19 4.47
N TYR A 316 22.51 -7.36 5.11
CA TYR A 316 22.71 -5.92 5.29
C TYR A 316 22.63 -5.55 6.79
N PRO A 317 23.70 -5.73 7.57
CA PRO A 317 23.61 -5.69 9.04
C PRO A 317 23.17 -4.36 9.65
N GLU A 318 23.42 -3.22 8.99
CA GLU A 318 23.16 -1.90 9.57
C GLU A 318 21.70 -1.47 9.41
N TYR A 319 21.13 -1.65 8.23
CA TYR A 319 19.77 -1.19 7.90
C TYR A 319 18.86 -2.31 7.41
N GLY A 320 19.31 -3.56 7.29
CA GLY A 320 18.55 -4.61 6.60
C GLY A 320 18.31 -4.31 5.11
N ARG A 321 18.92 -3.23 4.57
CA ARG A 321 18.81 -2.76 3.19
C ARG A 321 20.13 -2.25 2.67
N ASP A 322 20.29 -2.33 1.35
CA ASP A 322 21.36 -1.63 0.64
C ASP A 322 20.94 -0.19 0.37
N ILE A 323 21.24 0.70 1.30
CA ILE A 323 20.88 2.12 1.21
C ILE A 323 21.47 2.85 -0.01
N ASN A 324 22.47 2.27 -0.69
CA ASN A 324 23.01 2.85 -1.94
C ASN A 324 22.08 2.55 -3.14
N ASN A 325 21.22 1.54 -3.02
CA ASN A 325 20.19 1.17 -3.98
C ASN A 325 18.78 1.62 -3.54
N CYS A 326 18.69 2.42 -2.47
CA CYS A 326 17.47 3.08 -2.05
C CYS A 326 17.42 4.52 -2.55
N THR A 327 16.23 5.00 -2.93
CA THR A 327 15.99 6.42 -3.20
C THR A 327 14.66 6.86 -2.59
N ALA A 328 14.59 8.12 -2.17
CA ALA A 328 13.36 8.83 -1.87
C ALA A 328 13.53 10.27 -2.33
N GLU A 329 12.75 10.66 -3.32
CA GLU A 329 12.83 11.99 -3.92
C GLU A 329 11.46 12.48 -4.39
N ILE A 330 11.34 13.80 -4.44
CA ILE A 330 10.18 14.48 -5.02
C ILE A 330 10.68 15.29 -6.22
N GLY A 331 10.01 15.14 -7.36
CA GLY A 331 10.32 15.96 -8.52
C GLY A 331 9.68 15.51 -9.82
N MET A 332 10.05 16.19 -10.89
CA MET A 332 9.48 16.01 -12.24
C MET A 332 9.90 14.69 -12.90
N ALA A 333 11.10 14.18 -12.58
CA ALA A 333 11.59 12.92 -13.14
C ALA A 333 10.63 11.75 -12.82
N GLY A 334 10.16 11.66 -11.58
CA GLY A 334 9.17 10.67 -11.18
C GLY A 334 7.83 10.82 -11.93
N ALA A 335 7.39 12.06 -12.19
CA ALA A 335 6.15 12.31 -12.93
C ALA A 335 6.22 11.81 -14.38
N TRP A 336 7.35 12.05 -15.06
CA TRP A 336 7.60 11.50 -16.39
C TRP A 336 7.70 9.98 -16.36
N PHE A 337 8.39 9.43 -15.36
CA PHE A 337 8.56 7.99 -15.23
C PHE A 337 7.20 7.30 -15.03
N LYS A 338 6.33 7.81 -14.14
CA LYS A 338 4.95 7.31 -13.98
C LYS A 338 4.15 7.39 -15.28
N TYR A 339 4.25 8.50 -16.01
CA TYR A 339 3.56 8.68 -17.29
C TYR A 339 4.01 7.63 -18.32
N VAL A 340 5.31 7.43 -18.50
CA VAL A 340 5.85 6.43 -19.42
C VAL A 340 5.44 5.01 -18.99
N LEU A 341 5.57 4.67 -17.71
CA LEU A 341 5.17 3.37 -17.17
C LEU A 341 3.69 3.07 -17.41
N HIS A 342 2.81 4.06 -17.26
CA HIS A 342 1.38 3.90 -17.52
C HIS A 342 1.11 3.39 -18.94
N TYR A 343 1.67 4.08 -19.96
CA TYR A 343 1.46 3.66 -21.35
C TYR A 343 2.23 2.39 -21.71
N ALA A 344 3.45 2.22 -21.19
CA ALA A 344 4.25 1.03 -21.41
C ALA A 344 3.54 -0.22 -20.87
N PHE A 345 2.96 -0.15 -19.67
CA PHE A 345 2.20 -1.25 -19.08
C PHE A 345 0.94 -1.57 -19.89
N LEU A 346 0.15 -0.57 -20.29
CA LEU A 346 -1.03 -0.78 -21.14
C LEU A 346 -0.66 -1.38 -22.50
N TYR A 347 0.48 -0.97 -23.07
CA TYR A 347 1.01 -1.53 -24.31
C TYR A 347 1.39 -3.02 -24.14
N LYS A 348 2.08 -3.37 -23.04
CA LYS A 348 2.37 -4.77 -22.67
C LYS A 348 1.10 -5.58 -22.49
N LEU A 349 0.13 -5.05 -21.75
CA LEU A 349 -1.14 -5.74 -21.44
C LEU A 349 -1.95 -6.05 -22.71
N GLN A 350 -1.88 -5.18 -23.72
CA GLN A 350 -2.52 -5.38 -25.03
C GLN A 350 -1.72 -6.29 -25.97
N ALA A 351 -0.56 -6.81 -25.53
CA ALA A 351 0.35 -7.65 -26.31
C ALA A 351 0.73 -7.06 -27.69
N LYS A 352 0.85 -5.73 -27.77
CA LYS A 352 1.17 -5.01 -29.02
C LYS A 352 2.58 -5.34 -29.53
N PRO A 353 2.90 -5.13 -30.83
CA PRO A 353 4.19 -5.52 -31.41
C PRO A 353 5.40 -5.07 -30.58
N LEU A 354 6.39 -5.95 -30.40
CA LEU A 354 7.60 -5.68 -29.61
C LEU A 354 7.36 -5.45 -28.10
N TRP A 355 6.18 -5.75 -27.55
CA TRP A 355 5.91 -5.60 -26.11
C TRP A 355 6.92 -6.33 -25.22
N LYS A 356 7.50 -7.44 -25.69
CA LYS A 356 8.52 -8.21 -24.97
C LYS A 356 9.84 -7.47 -24.77
N LEU A 357 10.08 -6.38 -25.50
CA LEU A 357 11.25 -5.53 -25.33
C LEU A 357 11.07 -4.49 -24.23
N ILE A 358 9.82 -4.27 -23.78
CA ILE A 358 9.53 -3.41 -22.65
C ILE A 358 9.79 -4.23 -21.38
N PRO A 359 10.75 -3.82 -20.53
CA PRO A 359 11.16 -4.57 -19.34
C PRO A 359 9.98 -4.84 -18.42
#